data_AF-A0A960H4V7-F1
#
_entry.id   AF-A0A960H4V7-F1
#
_cell.length_a   1.000
_cell.length_b   1.000
_cell.length_c   1.000
_cell.angle_alpha   90.00
_cell.angle_beta   90.00
_cell.angle_gamma   90.00
#
_symmetry.space_group_name_H-M   'P 1'
#
loop_
_entity.id
_entity.type
_entity.pdbx_description
1 polymer ?
#
loop_
_entity_poly.entity_id
_entity_poly.type
_entity_poly.pdbx_seq_one_letter_code
_entity_poly.pdbx_strand_id
1 'polypeptide(L)'
;GRVLAAVGMVPFTVDPNRITVSFNGSPVCIDGAGAAGARDVDLSAPDIDVTVELNVGPASATIRTTDLSHAYVEENSAYSS
;
A
#
# COMPACT_ATOMS: atom_id res chain seq x y z
N GLY A 1 0.97 5.71 -6.00
CA GLY A 1 1.78 5.28 -7.14
C GLY A 1 2.05 3.79 -7.12
N ARG A 2 3.11 3.34 -6.43
CA ARG A 2 3.50 1.91 -6.37
C ARG A 2 2.38 0.98 -5.88
N VAL A 3 1.58 1.40 -4.89
CA VAL A 3 0.42 0.63 -4.41
C VAL A 3 -0.59 0.36 -5.54
N LEU A 4 -0.97 1.38 -6.32
CA LEU A 4 -1.90 1.20 -7.45
C LEU A 4 -1.30 0.27 -8.52
N ALA A 5 0.00 0.38 -8.80
CA ALA A 5 0.66 -0.49 -9.77
C ALA A 5 0.62 -1.97 -9.32
N ALA A 6 0.78 -2.24 -8.02
CA ALA A 6 0.67 -3.59 -7.47
C ALA A 6 -0.79 -4.10 -7.50
N VAL A 7 -1.76 -3.27 -7.09
CA VAL A 7 -3.19 -3.61 -7.15
C VAL A 7 -3.65 -3.91 -8.58
N GLY A 8 -3.10 -3.21 -9.58
CA GLY A 8 -3.41 -3.46 -10.99
C GLY A 8 -2.97 -4.83 -11.53
N MET A 9 -2.14 -5.59 -10.79
CA MET A 9 -1.66 -6.92 -11.20
C MET A 9 -2.53 -8.08 -10.70
N VAL A 10 -3.61 -7.80 -9.97
CA VAL A 10 -4.49 -8.84 -9.44
C VAL A 10 -5.23 -9.59 -10.56
N PRO A 11 -5.50 -10.90 -10.40
CA PRO A 11 -6.12 -11.72 -11.46
C PRO A 11 -7.64 -11.54 -11.56
N PHE A 12 -8.18 -10.40 -11.13
CA PHE A 12 -9.61 -10.10 -11.14
C PHE A 12 -9.87 -8.64 -11.53
N THR A 13 -11.08 -8.35 -11.99
CA THR A 13 -11.45 -7.01 -12.47
C THR A 13 -11.51 -6.01 -11.32
N VAL A 14 -10.80 -4.89 -11.49
CA VAL A 14 -10.85 -3.71 -10.61
C VAL A 14 -11.05 -2.48 -11.49
N ASP A 15 -11.91 -1.56 -11.06
CA ASP A 15 -12.06 -0.25 -11.72
C ASP A 15 -11.03 0.73 -11.14
N PRO A 16 -10.00 1.14 -11.90
CA PRO A 16 -8.94 2.00 -11.39
C PRO A 16 -9.46 3.39 -10.95
N ASN A 17 -10.56 3.86 -11.52
CA ASN A 17 -11.15 5.17 -11.19
C ASN A 17 -11.97 5.15 -9.90
N ARG A 18 -12.03 4.01 -9.21
CA ARG A 18 -12.77 3.86 -7.95
C ARG A 18 -11.85 3.49 -6.79
N ILE A 19 -10.54 3.41 -7.02
CA ILE A 19 -9.58 2.99 -6.00
C ILE A 19 -9.21 4.19 -5.13
N THR A 20 -9.37 4.02 -3.83
CA THR A 20 -8.85 4.94 -2.81
C THR A 20 -7.73 4.27 -2.03
N VAL A 21 -6.64 4.99 -1.80
CA VAL A 21 -5.49 4.52 -1.00
C VAL A 21 -5.21 5.55 0.09
N SER A 22 -5.10 5.05 1.32
CA SER A 22 -4.80 5.84 2.50
C SER A 22 -3.58 5.26 3.23
N PHE A 23 -2.74 6.14 3.73
CA PHE A 23 -1.64 5.80 4.63
C PHE A 23 -1.92 6.41 6.00
N ASN A 24 -1.90 5.61 7.06
CA ASN A 24 -2.18 6.06 8.42
C ASN A 24 -3.49 6.89 8.51
N GLY A 25 -4.53 6.45 7.80
CA GLY A 25 -5.82 7.16 7.68
C GLY A 25 -5.83 8.42 6.80
N SER A 26 -4.69 8.86 6.28
CA SER A 26 -4.59 10.01 5.37
C SER A 26 -4.72 9.57 3.92
N PRO A 27 -5.74 10.04 3.16
CA PRO A 27 -5.91 9.67 1.76
C PRO A 27 -4.80 10.28 0.90
N VAL A 28 -4.12 9.43 0.12
CA VAL A 28 -3.09 9.85 -0.85
C VAL A 28 -3.53 9.66 -2.29
N CYS A 29 -4.56 8.84 -2.50
CA CYS A 29 -5.20 8.61 -3.79
C CYS A 29 -6.71 8.47 -3.55
N ILE A 30 -7.52 9.19 -4.32
CA ILE A 30 -8.98 9.14 -4.28
C ILE A 30 -9.45 8.96 -5.73
N ASP A 31 -10.32 7.99 -5.97
CA ASP A 31 -10.88 7.70 -7.30
C ASP A 31 -9.79 7.54 -8.38
N GLY A 32 -8.69 6.86 -8.04
CA GLY A 32 -7.55 6.64 -8.94
C GLY A 32 -6.63 7.85 -9.17
N ALA A 33 -6.95 9.02 -8.63
CA ALA A 33 -6.18 10.25 -8.77
C ALA A 33 -5.47 10.64 -7.46
N GLY A 34 -4.34 11.35 -7.57
CA GLY A 34 -3.60 11.83 -6.40
C GLY A 34 -4.42 12.84 -5.58
N ALA A 35 -4.45 12.66 -4.25
CA ALA A 35 -5.09 13.60 -3.33
C ALA A 35 -4.20 14.83 -3.07
N ALA A 36 -4.81 15.95 -2.67
CA ALA A 36 -4.06 17.12 -2.19
C ALA A 36 -3.30 16.76 -0.91
N GLY A 37 -2.03 17.16 -0.79
CA GLY A 37 -1.18 16.81 0.36
C GLY A 37 -0.71 15.35 0.39
N ALA A 38 -0.94 14.57 -0.67
CA ALA A 38 -0.56 13.15 -0.72
C ALA A 38 0.93 12.86 -0.47
N ARG A 39 1.81 13.86 -0.66
CA ARG A 39 3.26 13.75 -0.44
C ARG A 39 3.71 14.25 0.93
N ASP A 40 2.81 14.85 1.70
CA ASP A 40 3.11 15.48 2.99
C ASP A 40 2.78 14.53 4.17
N VAL A 41 2.32 13.31 3.88
CA VAL A 41 2.00 12.29 4.88
C VAL A 41 3.29 11.80 5.55
N ASP A 42 3.34 11.91 6.87
CA ASP A 42 4.44 11.41 7.68
C ASP A 42 4.35 9.89 7.90
N LEU A 43 5.41 9.19 7.49
CA LEU A 43 5.59 7.74 7.60
C LEU A 43 6.84 7.38 8.42
N SER A 44 7.33 8.29 9.25
CA SER A 44 8.51 8.08 10.09
C SER A 44 8.26 7.12 11.28
N ALA A 45 6.99 6.91 11.65
CA ALA A 45 6.60 5.97 12.68
C ALA A 45 6.83 4.51 12.26
N PRO A 46 7.10 3.59 13.22
CA PRO A 46 7.37 2.19 12.90
C PRO A 46 6.12 1.44 12.43
N ASP A 47 4.93 1.85 12.87
CA ASP A 47 3.67 1.27 12.45
C ASP A 47 3.09 2.08 11.28
N ILE A 48 2.88 1.40 10.16
CA ILE A 48 2.29 1.97 8.95
C ILE A 48 1.06 1.16 8.58
N ASP A 49 -0.11 1.82 8.59
CA ASP A 49 -1.34 1.28 8.02
C ASP A 49 -1.46 1.69 6.55
N VAL A 50 -1.70 0.71 5.68
CA VAL A 50 -2.01 0.92 4.27
C VAL A 50 -3.40 0.38 3.99
N THR A 51 -4.36 1.30 3.86
CA THR A 51 -5.75 0.96 3.54
C THR A 51 -6.00 1.17 2.06
N VAL A 52 -6.52 0.14 1.38
CA VAL A 52 -6.89 0.18 -0.04
C VAL A 52 -8.36 -0.17 -0.19
N GLU A 53 -9.15 0.77 -0.67
CA GLU A 53 -10.57 0.59 -0.94
C GLU A 53 -10.79 0.43 -2.44
N LEU A 54 -11.25 -0.77 -2.84
CA LEU A 54 -11.56 -1.07 -4.24
C LEU A 54 -12.97 -0.61 -4.65
N ASN A 55 -13.84 -0.32 -3.67
CA ASN A 55 -15.23 0.11 -3.86
C ASN A 55 -16.10 -0.85 -4.72
N VAL A 56 -15.75 -2.13 -4.83
CA VAL A 56 -16.50 -3.14 -5.61
C VAL A 56 -17.46 -4.00 -4.79
N GLY A 57 -17.54 -3.78 -3.47
CA GLY A 57 -18.40 -4.53 -2.56
C GLY A 57 -17.98 -4.36 -1.10
N PRO A 58 -18.65 -5.05 -0.15
CA PRO A 58 -18.41 -4.89 1.29
C PRO A 58 -17.30 -5.78 1.86
N ALA A 59 -16.72 -6.66 1.03
CA ALA A 59 -15.70 -7.60 1.48
C ALA A 59 -14.41 -6.88 1.88
N SER A 60 -13.76 -7.37 2.92
CA SER A 60 -12.48 -6.85 3.41
C SER A 60 -11.56 -7.98 3.85
N ALA A 61 -10.26 -7.72 3.82
CA ALA A 61 -9.21 -8.60 4.31
C ALA A 61 -8.02 -7.76 4.78
N THR A 62 -7.22 -8.30 5.68
CA THR A 62 -6.04 -7.63 6.24
C THR A 62 -4.84 -8.55 6.19
N ILE A 63 -3.70 -8.01 5.76
CA ILE A 63 -2.41 -8.72 5.70
C ILE A 63 -1.42 -7.96 6.57
N ARG A 64 -0.66 -8.68 7.40
CA ARG A 64 0.50 -8.13 8.09
C ARG A 64 1.74 -8.38 7.24
N THR A 65 2.55 -7.35 7.06
CA THR A 65 3.81 -7.41 6.31
C THR A 65 4.82 -6.44 6.92
N THR A 66 6.04 -6.43 6.40
CA THR A 66 7.13 -5.53 6.82
C THR A 66 7.71 -4.84 5.60
N ASP A 67 8.51 -3.80 5.84
CA ASP A 67 9.34 -3.22 4.80
C ASP A 67 10.44 -4.20 4.36
N LEU A 68 11.05 -3.88 3.20
CA LEU A 68 12.24 -4.56 2.72
C LEU A 68 13.46 -3.69 3.07
N SER A 69 14.10 -4.01 4.19
CA SER A 69 15.20 -3.24 4.75
C SER A 69 16.58 -3.75 4.32
N HIS A 70 17.61 -2.92 4.51
CA HIS A 70 19.01 -3.36 4.33
C HIS A 70 19.39 -4.50 5.27
N ALA A 71 18.91 -4.48 6.52
CA ALA A 71 19.19 -5.52 7.50
C ALA A 71 18.62 -6.88 7.06
N TYR A 72 17.42 -6.89 6.47
CA TYR A 72 16.84 -8.11 5.91
C TYR A 72 17.70 -8.72 4.81
N VAL A 73 18.26 -7.89 3.92
CA VAL A 73 19.17 -8.35 2.85
C VAL A 73 20.45 -8.92 3.42
N GLU A 74 21.06 -8.26 4.40
CA GLU A 74 22.30 -8.72 5.04
C GLU A 74 22.10 -10.08 5.71
N GLU A 75 21.04 -10.23 6.51
CA GLU A 75 20.72 -11.47 7.22
C GLU A 75 20.58 -12.67 6.28
N ASN A 76 19.93 -12.47 5.13
CA ASN A 76 19.65 -13.54 4.16
C ASN A 76 20.74 -13.73 3.08
N SER A 77 21.82 -12.94 3.10
CA SER A 77 22.91 -13.04 2.10
C SER A 77 24.28 -13.32 2.70
N ALA A 78 24.56 -12.85 3.92
CA ALA A 78 25.84 -13.08 4.60
C ALA A 78 25.97 -14.49 5.17
N TYR A 79 24.85 -15.17 5.41
CA TYR A 79 24.77 -16.50 5.99
C TYR A 79 23.81 -17.37 5.19
N SER A 80 24.13 -18.67 5.06
CA SER A 80 23.14 -19.64 4.58
C SER A 80 22.12 -19.88 5.69
N SER A 81 20.89 -19.41 5.50
CA SER A 81 19.73 -19.75 6.34
C SER A 81 19.10 -21.08 5.93
#